data_AF-Q5YBD3-F1
#
_entry.id   AF-Q5YBD3-F1
#
_cell.length_a   1.000
_cell.length_b   1.000
_cell.length_c   1.000
_cell.angle_alpha   90.00
_cell.angle_beta   90.00
_cell.angle_gamma   90.00
#
_symmetry.space_group_name_H-M   'P 1'
#
loop_
_entity.id
_entity.type
_entity.pdbx_description
1 polymer ?
#
loop_
_entity_poly.entity_id
_entity_poly.type
_entity_poly.pdbx_seq_one_letter_code
_entity_poly.pdbx_strand_id
1 'polypeptide(L)'
;MHLALSVARGPVRPRAKSVTASAGQSATERSPPLREGATVRVTSPITVWHVPKFRKGMNVQGLQGKIMQNVSVFRGVPLSPSKPWKVAIDAKDPAGQAFKFVMHLGDEEMEVLN
;
A
#
# COMPACT_ATOMS: atom_id res chain seq x y z
N MET A 1 18.72 43.84 -55.73
CA MET A 1 17.56 42.94 -55.57
C MET A 1 17.82 42.09 -54.34
N HIS A 2 17.33 42.49 -53.16
CA HIS A 2 17.50 41.72 -51.92
C HIS A 2 16.11 41.46 -51.33
N LEU A 3 15.70 40.19 -51.37
CA LEU A 3 14.44 39.70 -50.81
C LEU A 3 14.68 39.32 -49.34
N ALA A 4 14.06 40.03 -48.41
CA ALA A 4 14.05 39.65 -47.00
C ALA A 4 12.90 38.66 -46.73
N LEU A 5 13.22 37.43 -46.33
CA LEU A 5 12.24 36.46 -45.83
C LEU A 5 11.78 36.90 -44.42
N SER A 6 10.50 37.23 -44.28
CA SER A 6 9.87 37.51 -43.00
C SER A 6 9.35 36.19 -42.39
N VAL A 7 9.89 35.78 -41.23
CA VAL A 7 9.42 34.61 -40.50
C VAL A 7 8.37 35.06 -39.47
N ALA A 8 7.12 34.65 -39.67
CA ALA A 8 6.03 34.94 -38.75
C ALA A 8 6.13 34.03 -37.51
N ARG A 9 6.29 34.61 -36.32
CA ARG A 9 6.20 33.91 -35.03
C ARG A 9 4.72 33.72 -34.67
N GLY A 10 4.23 32.49 -34.67
CA GLY A 10 2.87 32.15 -34.24
C GLY A 10 2.64 32.39 -32.73
N PRO A 11 1.37 32.50 -32.28
CA PRO A 11 1.05 32.81 -30.89
C PRO A 11 1.35 31.63 -29.96
N VAL A 12 2.08 31.92 -28.88
CA VAL A 12 2.38 30.99 -27.78
C VAL A 12 1.09 30.73 -27.00
N ARG A 13 0.65 29.47 -26.93
CA ARG A 13 -0.53 29.06 -26.16
C ARG A 13 -0.24 29.22 -24.65
N PRO A 14 -1.15 29.82 -23.84
CA PRO A 14 -0.94 29.87 -22.40
C PRO A 14 -1.12 28.49 -21.76
N ARG A 15 -0.19 28.14 -20.88
CA ARG A 15 -0.17 26.93 -20.05
C ARG A 15 -1.37 26.94 -19.08
N ALA A 16 -2.19 25.90 -19.12
CA ALA A 16 -3.28 25.71 -18.18
C ALA A 16 -2.74 25.65 -16.73
N LYS A 17 -3.33 26.45 -15.84
CA LYS A 17 -3.08 26.37 -14.40
C LYS A 17 -3.91 25.21 -13.86
N SER A 18 -3.24 24.14 -13.42
CA SER A 18 -3.87 23.02 -12.73
C SER A 18 -4.47 23.53 -11.42
N VAL A 19 -5.80 23.54 -11.35
CA VAL A 19 -6.52 23.84 -10.11
C VAL A 19 -6.43 22.59 -9.23
N THR A 20 -5.81 22.74 -8.07
CA THR A 20 -5.67 21.69 -7.06
C THR A 20 -7.06 21.30 -6.56
N ALA A 21 -7.53 20.11 -6.92
CA ALA A 21 -8.73 19.54 -6.32
C ALA A 21 -8.42 19.21 -4.85
N SER A 22 -9.01 19.97 -3.92
CA SER A 22 -9.05 19.56 -2.52
C SER A 22 -10.02 18.38 -2.43
N ALA A 23 -9.46 17.17 -2.35
CA ALA A 23 -10.23 15.96 -2.15
C ALA A 23 -10.97 16.07 -0.80
N GLY A 24 -12.31 16.14 -0.89
CA GLY A 24 -13.18 16.09 0.26
C GLY A 24 -12.89 14.84 1.08
N GLN A 25 -12.50 15.05 2.34
CA GLN A 25 -12.42 13.99 3.32
C GLN A 25 -13.85 13.54 3.64
N SER A 26 -14.32 12.54 2.90
CA SER A 26 -15.54 11.83 3.28
C SER A 26 -15.22 11.03 4.52
N ALA A 27 -15.74 11.49 5.66
CA ALA A 27 -15.73 10.78 6.93
C ALA A 27 -16.66 9.56 6.81
N THR A 28 -16.16 8.49 6.21
CA THR A 28 -16.76 7.16 6.32
C THR A 28 -16.02 6.45 7.44
N GLU A 29 -16.73 6.21 8.54
CA GLU A 29 -16.45 5.29 9.65
C GLU A 29 -14.97 4.93 9.81
N ARG A 30 -14.24 5.74 10.61
CA ARG A 30 -12.80 5.59 10.83
C ARG A 30 -12.51 4.32 11.61
N SER A 31 -12.31 3.21 10.90
CA SER A 31 -11.33 2.21 11.32
C SER A 31 -10.06 2.95 11.76
N PRO A 32 -9.39 2.52 12.85
CA PRO A 32 -8.18 3.19 13.32
C PRO A 32 -7.20 3.35 12.16
N PRO A 33 -6.53 4.50 12.01
CA PRO A 33 -5.62 4.72 10.91
C PRO A 33 -4.52 3.66 10.93
N LEU A 34 -4.35 2.95 9.81
CA LEU A 34 -3.26 2.00 9.63
C LEU A 34 -1.93 2.74 9.80
N ARG A 35 -1.17 2.33 10.80
CA ARG A 35 0.11 2.92 11.18
C ARG A 35 1.11 1.81 11.47
N GLU A 36 2.37 2.12 11.22
CA GLU A 36 3.47 1.23 11.62
C GLU A 36 3.42 0.99 13.13
N GLY A 37 3.56 -0.27 13.53
CA GLY A 37 3.44 -0.71 14.91
C GLY A 37 2.03 -1.08 15.37
N ALA A 38 0.98 -0.81 14.59
CA ALA A 38 -0.38 -1.22 14.93
C ALA A 38 -0.54 -2.74 14.87
N THR A 39 -1.36 -3.29 15.77
CA THR A 39 -1.77 -4.70 15.75
C THR A 39 -2.92 -4.85 14.77
N VAL A 40 -2.82 -5.83 13.87
CA VAL A 40 -3.83 -6.10 12.85
C VAL A 40 -4.23 -7.55 12.86
N ARG A 41 -5.47 -7.82 12.44
CA ARG A 41 -5.99 -9.15 12.17
C ARG A 41 -6.29 -9.29 10.70
N VAL A 42 -5.91 -10.42 10.10
CA VAL A 42 -6.29 -10.73 8.72
C VAL A 42 -7.74 -11.19 8.71
N THR A 43 -8.60 -10.54 7.93
CA THR A 43 -10.02 -10.89 7.82
C THR A 43 -10.29 -11.72 6.56
N SER A 44 -9.53 -11.49 5.49
CA SER A 44 -9.66 -12.21 4.22
C SER A 44 -9.02 -13.60 4.24
N PRO A 45 -9.60 -14.59 3.53
CA PRO A 45 -9.01 -15.91 3.35
C PRO A 45 -7.83 -15.86 2.36
N ILE A 46 -6.62 -15.66 2.88
CA ILE A 46 -5.39 -15.58 2.07
C ILE A 46 -4.53 -16.82 2.33
N THR A 47 -4.16 -17.52 1.26
CA THR A 47 -3.23 -18.65 1.33
C THR A 47 -1.81 -18.20 0.95
N VAL A 48 -0.88 -18.41 1.87
CA VAL A 48 0.52 -17.99 1.74
C VAL A 48 1.41 -19.21 1.49
N TRP A 49 2.35 -19.08 0.53
CA TRP A 49 3.21 -20.18 0.06
C TRP A 49 4.71 -19.97 0.32
N HIS A 50 5.13 -18.77 0.70
CA HIS A 50 6.56 -18.45 0.91
C HIS A 50 7.08 -18.81 2.31
N VAL A 51 6.23 -19.36 3.18
CA VAL A 51 6.66 -19.76 4.52
C VAL A 51 7.38 -21.11 4.43
N PRO A 52 8.68 -21.21 4.73
CA PRO A 52 9.45 -22.45 4.52
C PRO A 52 8.89 -23.65 5.29
N LYS A 53 8.24 -23.39 6.43
CA LYS A 53 7.58 -24.40 7.26
C LYS A 53 6.27 -24.93 6.66
N PHE A 54 5.55 -24.11 5.90
CA PHE A 54 4.24 -24.41 5.34
C PHE A 54 4.27 -24.38 3.81
N ARG A 55 5.13 -25.20 3.21
CA ARG A 55 5.25 -25.29 1.74
C ARG A 55 3.97 -25.75 1.05
N LYS A 56 3.07 -26.42 1.78
CA LYS A 56 1.76 -26.86 1.28
C LYS A 56 0.71 -25.73 1.20
N GLY A 57 1.08 -24.50 1.54
CA GLY A 57 0.18 -23.37 1.62
C GLY A 57 -0.50 -23.33 2.99
N MET A 58 -0.59 -22.13 3.55
CA MET A 58 -1.25 -21.90 4.84
C MET A 58 -2.24 -20.75 4.71
N ASN A 59 -3.47 -20.99 5.16
CA ASN A 59 -4.46 -19.91 5.28
C ASN A 59 -4.13 -19.08 6.53
N VAL A 60 -4.00 -17.77 6.34
CA VAL A 60 -3.67 -16.81 7.41
C VAL A 60 -4.87 -16.07 7.96
N GLN A 61 -6.09 -16.40 7.51
CA GLN A 61 -7.32 -15.80 7.98
C GLN A 61 -7.45 -15.91 9.49
N GLY A 62 -7.82 -14.80 10.12
CA GLY A 62 -8.02 -14.69 11.56
C GLY A 62 -6.74 -14.56 12.37
N LEU A 63 -5.55 -14.72 11.77
CA LEU A 63 -4.27 -14.52 12.45
C LEU A 63 -4.02 -13.04 12.72
N GLN A 64 -3.32 -12.80 13.82
CA GLN A 64 -2.92 -11.46 14.23
C GLN A 64 -1.45 -11.23 13.91
N GLY A 65 -1.08 -9.98 13.71
CA GLY A 65 0.30 -9.56 13.58
C GLY A 65 0.45 -8.07 13.75
N LYS A 66 1.65 -7.57 13.43
CA LYS A 66 2.01 -6.16 13.57
C LYS A 66 2.46 -5.57 12.25
N ILE A 67 1.98 -4.37 11.93
CA ILE A 67 2.45 -3.61 10.76
C ILE A 67 3.90 -3.20 11.01
N MET A 68 4.79 -3.61 10.13
CA MET A 68 6.20 -3.22 10.19
C MET A 68 6.48 -1.94 9.42
N GLN A 69 5.97 -1.82 8.20
CA GLN A 69 6.34 -0.73 7.30
C GLN A 69 5.28 -0.47 6.23
N ASN A 70 5.15 0.78 5.81
CA ASN A 70 4.47 1.17 4.58
C ASN A 70 5.47 1.24 3.39
N VAL A 71 5.25 0.44 2.34
CA VAL A 71 6.13 0.38 1.15
C VAL A 71 5.67 1.27 -0.02
N SER A 72 4.65 2.12 0.18
CA SER A 72 4.17 3.08 -0.83
C SER A 72 5.15 4.22 -1.13
N VAL A 73 6.14 4.46 -0.27
CA VAL A 73 7.18 5.47 -0.51
C VAL A 73 8.54 4.85 -0.22
N PHE A 74 9.42 4.89 -1.22
CA PHE A 74 10.79 4.44 -1.08
C PHE A 74 11.75 5.59 -1.36
N ARG A 75 12.50 6.01 -0.34
CA ARG A 75 13.50 7.11 -0.45
C ARG A 75 12.95 8.40 -1.06
N GLY A 76 11.71 8.74 -0.71
CA GLY A 76 11.01 9.93 -1.25
C GLY A 76 10.42 9.74 -2.65
N VAL A 77 10.59 8.58 -3.28
CA VAL A 77 9.93 8.23 -4.53
C VAL A 77 8.60 7.52 -4.21
N PRO A 78 7.45 8.04 -4.67
CA PRO A 78 6.18 7.33 -4.53
C PRO A 78 6.20 6.08 -5.40
N LEU A 79 5.84 4.95 -4.81
CA LEU A 79 5.65 3.67 -5.47
C LEU A 79 4.15 3.36 -5.52
N SER A 80 3.75 2.48 -6.44
CA SER A 80 2.38 2.01 -6.58
C SER A 80 2.24 0.50 -6.30
N PRO A 81 2.61 0.01 -5.09
CA PRO A 81 2.36 -1.37 -4.72
C PRO A 81 0.86 -1.59 -4.54
N SER A 82 0.34 -2.71 -5.05
CA SER A 82 -1.06 -3.11 -4.81
C SER A 82 -1.33 -3.46 -3.35
N LYS A 83 -0.30 -3.89 -2.62
CA LYS A 83 -0.34 -4.26 -1.20
C LYS A 83 0.73 -3.48 -0.43
N PRO A 84 0.42 -2.27 0.06
CA PRO A 84 1.42 -1.34 0.58
C PRO A 84 1.89 -1.66 2.00
N TRP A 85 1.17 -2.50 2.75
CA TRP A 85 1.49 -2.75 4.15
C TRP A 85 2.28 -4.03 4.31
N LYS A 86 3.50 -3.91 4.84
CA LYS A 86 4.31 -5.05 5.26
C LYS A 86 3.94 -5.41 6.69
N VAL A 87 3.37 -6.59 6.88
CA VAL A 87 2.88 -7.08 8.18
C VAL A 87 3.71 -8.29 8.60
N ALA A 88 4.19 -8.27 9.84
CA ALA A 88 4.79 -9.43 10.48
C ALA A 88 3.73 -10.18 11.26
N ILE A 89 3.49 -11.44 10.89
CA ILE A 89 2.58 -12.33 11.59
C ILE A 89 3.40 -13.18 12.55
N ASP A 90 3.00 -13.17 13.82
CA ASP A 90 3.52 -14.06 14.85
C ASP A 90 2.37 -14.91 15.40
N ALA A 91 2.39 -16.20 15.04
CA ALA A 91 1.34 -17.14 15.42
C ALA A 91 1.94 -18.47 15.87
N LYS A 92 1.11 -19.27 16.53
CA LYS A 92 1.45 -20.64 16.92
C LYS A 92 0.66 -21.61 16.07
N ASP A 93 1.34 -22.63 15.58
CA ASP A 93 0.71 -23.74 14.88
C ASP A 93 -0.12 -24.60 15.86
N PRO A 94 -1.12 -25.39 15.41
CA PRO A 94 -1.76 -26.41 16.24
C PRO A 94 -0.78 -27.36 16.97
N ALA A 95 0.42 -27.61 16.42
CA ALA A 95 1.50 -28.34 17.08
C ALA A 95 2.24 -27.53 18.18
N GLY A 96 1.77 -26.32 18.51
CA GLY A 96 2.32 -25.46 19.56
C GLY A 96 3.60 -24.70 19.16
N GLN A 97 4.14 -24.95 17.98
CA GLN A 97 5.38 -24.31 17.53
C GLN A 97 5.10 -22.92 16.96
N ALA A 98 5.71 -21.90 17.60
CA ALA A 98 5.68 -20.53 17.11
C ALA A 98 6.36 -20.40 15.75
N PHE A 99 5.77 -19.61 14.87
CA PHE A 99 6.36 -19.24 13.59
C PHE A 99 6.14 -17.75 13.35
N LYS A 100 7.10 -17.16 12.62
CA LYS A 100 7.10 -15.75 12.27
C LYS A 100 7.38 -15.63 10.78
N PHE A 101 6.58 -14.85 10.08
CA PHE A 101 6.80 -14.54 8.68
C PHE A 101 6.27 -13.15 8.37
N VAL A 102 6.72 -12.59 7.25
CA VAL A 102 6.27 -11.30 6.77
C VAL A 102 5.45 -11.48 5.50
N MET A 103 4.40 -10.69 5.33
CA MET A 103 3.62 -10.65 4.10
C MET A 103 3.17 -9.22 3.79
N HIS A 104 2.77 -9.00 2.54
CA HIS A 104 2.18 -7.72 2.13
C HIS A 104 0.66 -7.85 2.13
N LEU A 105 -0.03 -6.89 2.73
CA LEU A 105 -1.49 -6.83 2.80
C LEU A 105 -1.99 -5.48 2.29
N GLY A 106 -3.20 -5.49 1.73
CA GLY A 106 -3.98 -4.30 1.44
C GLY A 106 -4.79 -3.85 2.65
N ASP A 107 -5.27 -2.62 2.63
CA ASP A 107 -6.09 -2.03 3.70
C ASP A 107 -7.41 -2.79 3.92
N GLU A 108 -7.98 -3.35 2.86
CA GLU A 108 -9.24 -4.10 2.86
C GLU A 108 -9.12 -5.55 3.35
N GLU A 109 -7.90 -6.07 3.46
CA GLU A 109 -7.64 -7.47 3.82
C GLU A 109 -7.40 -7.70 5.32
N MET A 110 -7.34 -6.61 6.07
CA MET A 110 -6.98 -6.61 7.48
C MET A 110 -7.76 -5.55 8.27
N GLU A 111 -7.91 -5.81 9.55
CA GLU A 111 -8.59 -4.93 10.49
C GLU A 111 -7.65 -4.57 11.65
N VAL A 112 -7.63 -3.30 12.05
CA VAL A 112 -6.79 -2.84 13.16
C VAL A 112 -7.45 -3.23 14.49
N LEU A 113 -6.73 -4.03 15.28
CA LEU A 113 -7.08 -4.36 16.66
C LEU A 113 -6.46 -3.29 17.56
N ASN A 114 -7.31 -2.41 18.10
CA ASN A 114 -6.90 -1.36 19.03
C ASN A 114 -7.03 -1.81 20.49
#